data_AF-A0A9W5PBM6-F1
#
_entry.id   AF-A0A9W5PBM6-F1
#
_cell.length_a   1.000
_cell.length_b   1.000
_cell.length_c   1.000
_cell.angle_alpha   90.00
_cell.angle_beta   90.00
_cell.angle_gamma   90.00
#
_symmetry.space_group_name_H-M   'P 1'
#
loop_
_entity.id
_entity.type
_entity.pdbx_description
1 polymer ?
#
loop_
_entity_poly.entity_id
_entity_poly.type
_entity_poly.pdbx_seq_one_letter_code
_entity_poly.pdbx_strand_id
1 'polypeptide(L)'
;MMNLIKIELRKMKVGWYVRGVLIANLIIMGFLWLISYSEKAEGGVSFQSMEEAFLIIGTFVRAVFIVFGAVLIAKLVISEYKNKTILVMFTYPISRKKLLTAKLMIAGGLTFITILLSNILIAAGFFWLNSIYHFIPGELTSEIISQQAIKMAVFAFGAAGTSLVPIFFGMRKHSVPATIISSVVIVMLISSTSPGFSISSVVYIPLSLAAFGLVFSYMAIRNADKQDA
;
A
#
# COMPACT_ATOMS: atom_id res chain seq x y z
N MET A 1 16.72 -10.33 15.13
CA MET A 1 15.71 -9.42 14.55
C MET A 1 14.29 -9.97 14.60
N MET A 2 14.05 -11.24 14.21
CA MET A 2 12.71 -11.84 14.24
C MET A 2 12.00 -11.77 15.61
N ASN A 3 12.72 -11.94 16.73
CA ASN A 3 12.10 -11.82 18.05
C ASN A 3 11.60 -10.39 18.36
N LEU A 4 12.35 -9.36 17.95
CA LEU A 4 11.92 -7.96 18.06
C LEU A 4 10.68 -7.70 17.20
N ILE A 5 10.68 -8.20 15.97
CA ILE A 5 9.53 -8.08 15.05
C ILE A 5 8.28 -8.71 15.65
N LYS A 6 8.40 -9.89 16.25
CA LYS A 6 7.29 -10.63 16.88
C LYS A 6 6.72 -9.89 18.09
N ILE A 7 7.59 -9.26 18.89
CA ILE A 7 7.17 -8.46 20.06
C ILE A 7 6.42 -7.21 19.59
N GLU A 8 6.94 -6.50 18.60
CA GLU A 8 6.34 -5.26 18.10
C GLU A 8 5.01 -5.52 17.38
N LEU A 9 4.90 -6.63 16.66
CA LEU A 9 3.63 -7.05 16.04
C LEU A 9 2.56 -7.34 17.10
N ARG A 10 2.94 -7.96 18.24
CA ARG A 10 2.04 -8.21 19.36
C ARG A 10 1.61 -6.91 20.05
N LYS A 11 2.51 -5.94 20.17
CA LYS A 11 2.24 -4.60 20.73
C LYS A 11 1.25 -3.81 19.88
N MET A 12 1.28 -3.97 18.56
CA MET A 12 0.43 -3.23 17.62
C MET A 12 -1.06 -3.58 17.70
N LYS A 13 -1.44 -4.72 18.33
CA LYS A 13 -2.83 -5.25 18.34
C LYS A 13 -3.45 -5.21 16.93
N VAL A 14 -2.99 -6.11 16.06
CA VAL A 14 -3.29 -6.17 14.61
C VAL A 14 -4.80 -6.17 14.29
N GLY A 15 -5.67 -6.47 15.25
CA GLY A 15 -7.13 -6.48 15.07
C GLY A 15 -7.74 -5.19 14.54
N TRP A 16 -7.25 -4.00 14.95
CA TRP A 16 -7.75 -2.73 14.36
C TRP A 16 -7.36 -2.60 12.88
N TYR A 17 -6.15 -3.04 12.53
CA TYR A 17 -5.67 -3.00 11.16
C TYR A 17 -6.47 -3.94 10.26
N VAL A 18 -6.69 -5.18 10.69
CA VAL A 18 -7.48 -6.17 9.91
C VAL A 18 -8.90 -5.69 9.65
N ARG A 19 -9.56 -5.09 10.65
CA ARG A 19 -10.91 -4.52 10.47
C ARG A 19 -10.91 -3.39 9.44
N GLY A 20 -9.91 -2.50 9.49
CA GLY A 20 -9.75 -1.42 8.51
C GLY A 20 -9.55 -1.94 7.09
N VAL A 21 -8.69 -2.96 6.92
CA VAL A 21 -8.43 -3.62 5.63
C VAL A 21 -9.69 -4.28 5.07
N LEU A 22 -10.49 -4.96 5.91
CA LEU A 22 -11.74 -5.59 5.48
C LEU A 22 -12.76 -4.56 4.98
N ILE A 23 -12.96 -3.47 5.73
CA ILE A 23 -13.88 -2.39 5.34
C ILE A 23 -13.40 -1.73 4.04
N ALA A 24 -12.09 -1.46 3.92
CA ALA A 24 -11.53 -0.87 2.71
C ALA A 24 -11.76 -1.76 1.47
N ASN A 25 -11.56 -3.07 1.60
CA ASN A 25 -11.81 -4.03 0.51
C ASN A 25 -13.30 -4.04 0.10
N LEU A 26 -14.23 -4.01 1.06
CA LEU A 26 -15.66 -3.94 0.77
C LEU A 26 -16.03 -2.65 0.03
N ILE A 27 -15.45 -1.51 0.44
CA ILE A 27 -15.68 -0.22 -0.21
C ILE A 27 -15.15 -0.24 -1.65
N ILE A 28 -13.92 -0.74 -1.87
CA ILE A 28 -13.33 -0.84 -3.21
C ILE A 28 -14.22 -1.71 -4.11
N MET A 29 -14.66 -2.86 -3.62
CA MET A 29 -15.54 -3.76 -4.37
C MET A 29 -16.88 -3.09 -4.72
N GLY A 30 -17.50 -2.38 -3.77
CA GLY A 30 -18.73 -1.63 -4.03
C GLY A 30 -18.54 -0.50 -5.04
N PHE A 31 -17.41 0.20 -4.98
CA PHE A 31 -17.09 1.28 -5.92
C PHE A 31 -16.87 0.77 -7.35
N LEU A 32 -16.16 -0.35 -7.50
CA LEU A 32 -15.98 -1.02 -8.79
C LEU A 32 -17.31 -1.48 -9.38
N TRP A 33 -18.21 -2.00 -8.54
CA TRP A 33 -19.53 -2.42 -8.99
C TRP A 33 -20.38 -1.24 -9.47
N LEU A 34 -20.32 -0.09 -8.79
CA LEU A 34 -21.03 1.12 -9.19
C LEU A 34 -20.53 1.63 -10.55
N ILE A 35 -19.21 1.58 -10.80
CA ILE A 35 -18.61 1.92 -12.10
C ILE A 35 -19.15 0.99 -13.19
N SER A 36 -19.09 -0.34 -12.97
CA SER A 36 -19.61 -1.32 -13.93
C SER A 36 -21.11 -1.15 -14.22
N TYR A 37 -21.91 -0.80 -13.21
CA TYR A 37 -23.34 -0.55 -13.39
C TYR A 37 -23.60 0.72 -14.22
N SER A 38 -22.83 1.79 -13.98
CA SER A 38 -22.93 3.04 -14.73
C SER A 38 -22.62 2.85 -16.21
N GLU A 39 -21.54 2.15 -16.54
CA GLU A 39 -21.14 1.93 -17.94
C GLU A 39 -22.14 1.05 -18.70
N LYS A 40 -22.76 0.08 -18.02
CA LYS A 40 -23.84 -0.75 -18.59
C LYS A 40 -25.11 0.07 -18.84
N ALA A 41 -25.40 1.08 -18.03
CA ALA A 41 -26.54 1.98 -18.22
C ALA A 41 -26.36 2.93 -19.42
N GLU A 42 -25.12 3.26 -19.78
CA GLU A 42 -24.79 4.11 -20.94
C GLU A 42 -24.65 3.32 -22.27
N GLY A 43 -24.86 1.99 -22.25
CA GLY A 43 -24.80 1.13 -23.44
C GLY A 43 -23.37 0.79 -23.90
N GLY A 44 -22.36 1.08 -23.08
CA GLY A 44 -20.96 0.71 -23.30
C GLY A 44 -20.62 -0.70 -22.79
N VAL A 45 -19.55 -1.28 -23.32
CA VAL A 45 -18.90 -2.46 -22.73
C VAL A 45 -18.16 -1.98 -21.48
N SER A 46 -18.52 -2.44 -20.28
CA SER A 46 -17.93 -1.94 -19.01
C SER A 46 -16.40 -2.02 -18.96
N PHE A 47 -15.79 -2.97 -19.65
CA PHE A 47 -14.35 -3.00 -19.83
C PHE A 47 -14.06 -3.46 -21.26
N GLN A 48 -13.27 -2.70 -22.02
CA GLN A 48 -12.96 -3.08 -23.41
C GLN A 48 -12.06 -4.32 -23.45
N SER A 49 -11.38 -4.66 -22.35
CA SER A 49 -10.55 -5.85 -22.20
C SER A 49 -10.37 -6.27 -20.73
N MET A 50 -10.17 -7.57 -20.49
CA MET A 50 -9.92 -8.13 -19.15
C MET A 50 -8.66 -7.53 -18.49
N GLU A 51 -7.65 -7.18 -19.30
CA GLU A 51 -6.43 -6.52 -18.84
C GLU A 51 -6.67 -5.13 -18.23
N GLU A 52 -7.59 -4.35 -18.82
CA GLU A 52 -7.94 -3.01 -18.33
C GLU A 52 -8.67 -3.10 -16.99
N ALA A 53 -9.57 -4.07 -16.83
CA ALA A 53 -10.25 -4.33 -15.56
C ALA A 53 -9.23 -4.64 -14.44
N PHE A 54 -8.26 -5.53 -14.71
CA PHE A 54 -7.21 -5.84 -13.75
C PHE A 54 -6.31 -4.64 -13.42
N LEU A 55 -6.05 -3.78 -14.39
CA LEU A 55 -5.23 -2.59 -14.21
C LEU A 55 -5.95 -1.55 -13.32
N ILE A 56 -7.23 -1.32 -13.57
CA ILE A 56 -8.08 -0.42 -12.76
C ILE A 56 -8.20 -0.95 -11.33
N ILE A 57 -8.56 -2.23 -11.16
CA ILE A 57 -8.61 -2.90 -9.85
C ILE A 57 -7.28 -2.72 -9.12
N GLY A 58 -6.19 -3.07 -9.78
CA GLY A 58 -4.85 -2.97 -9.21
C GLY A 58 -4.49 -1.54 -8.81
N THR A 59 -4.94 -0.52 -9.56
CA THR A 59 -4.68 0.89 -9.27
C THR A 59 -5.42 1.34 -8.02
N PHE A 60 -6.72 1.01 -7.89
CA PHE A 60 -7.51 1.33 -6.70
C PHE A 60 -6.93 0.68 -5.44
N VAL A 61 -6.61 -0.61 -5.51
CA VAL A 61 -5.99 -1.35 -4.40
C VAL A 61 -4.69 -0.69 -3.99
N ARG A 62 -3.79 -0.43 -4.94
CA ARG A 62 -2.50 0.24 -4.65
C ARG A 62 -2.72 1.60 -4.00
N ALA A 63 -3.59 2.44 -4.56
CA ALA A 63 -3.89 3.77 -4.04
C ALA A 63 -4.30 3.74 -2.56
N VAL A 64 -5.27 2.89 -2.21
CA VAL A 64 -5.78 2.77 -0.84
C VAL A 64 -4.71 2.22 0.09
N PHE A 65 -4.00 1.15 -0.30
CA PHE A 65 -3.03 0.50 0.59
C PHE A 65 -1.74 1.28 0.76
N ILE A 66 -1.35 2.16 -0.17
CA ILE A 66 -0.25 3.11 0.04
C ILE A 66 -0.59 4.07 1.19
N VAL A 67 -1.83 4.58 1.26
CA VAL A 67 -2.28 5.43 2.37
C VAL A 67 -2.33 4.64 3.68
N PHE A 68 -2.87 3.40 3.67
CA PHE A 68 -2.84 2.54 4.86
C PHE A 68 -1.41 2.25 5.35
N GLY A 69 -0.46 2.09 4.44
CA GLY A 69 0.95 1.94 4.77
C GLY A 69 1.53 3.18 5.45
N ALA A 70 1.22 4.36 4.93
CA ALA A 70 1.60 5.61 5.56
C ALA A 70 0.99 5.77 6.96
N VAL A 71 -0.26 5.35 7.16
CA VAL A 71 -0.92 5.33 8.48
C VAL A 71 -0.21 4.37 9.44
N LEU A 72 0.22 3.18 8.98
CA LEU A 72 1.00 2.24 9.78
C LEU A 72 2.33 2.87 10.23
N ILE A 73 3.06 3.52 9.32
CA ILE A 73 4.32 4.21 9.65
C ILE A 73 4.05 5.35 10.63
N ALA A 74 2.99 6.12 10.42
CA ALA A 74 2.62 7.22 11.29
C ALA A 74 2.32 6.74 12.72
N LYS A 75 1.62 5.60 12.85
CA LYS A 75 1.29 5.01 14.14
C LYS A 75 2.48 4.31 14.81
N LEU A 76 3.31 3.58 14.07
CA LEU A 76 4.42 2.80 14.63
C LEU A 76 5.68 3.61 14.90
N VAL A 77 5.97 4.58 14.05
CA VAL A 77 7.21 5.36 14.09
C VAL A 77 6.91 6.77 14.60
N ILE A 78 6.15 7.57 13.84
CA ILE A 78 6.03 9.02 14.10
C ILE A 78 5.29 9.33 15.41
N SER A 79 4.31 8.52 15.81
CA SER A 79 3.59 8.71 17.07
C SER A 79 4.51 8.69 18.29
N GLU A 80 5.56 7.86 18.27
CA GLU A 80 6.52 7.75 19.37
C GLU A 80 7.52 8.90 19.39
N TYR A 81 7.88 9.44 18.22
CA TYR A 81 8.65 10.68 18.10
C TYR A 81 7.83 11.88 18.60
N LYS A 82 6.55 11.98 18.23
CA LYS A 82 5.64 13.05 18.64
C LYS A 82 5.44 13.06 20.16
N ASN A 83 5.19 11.90 20.76
CA ASN A 83 4.82 11.78 22.17
C ASN A 83 6.04 11.74 23.12
N LYS A 84 7.27 11.99 22.62
CA LYS A 84 8.54 11.89 23.35
C LYS A 84 8.75 10.56 24.10
N THR A 85 7.95 9.55 23.81
CA THR A 85 8.11 8.18 24.35
C THR A 85 9.37 7.53 23.81
N ILE A 86 10.01 8.15 22.82
CA ILE A 86 11.37 7.86 22.41
C ILE A 86 12.39 7.96 23.55
N LEU A 87 12.15 8.78 24.57
CA LEU A 87 12.98 8.82 25.78
C LEU A 87 13.03 7.45 26.49
N VAL A 88 11.96 6.65 26.42
CA VAL A 88 11.94 5.27 26.94
C VAL A 88 12.77 4.32 26.06
N MET A 89 13.07 4.67 24.81
CA MET A 89 14.07 3.94 24.02
C MET A 89 15.51 4.21 24.48
N PHE A 90 15.79 5.32 25.18
CA PHE A 90 17.15 5.61 25.69
C PHE A 90 17.55 4.66 26.82
N THR A 91 16.59 4.15 27.59
CA THR A 91 16.83 3.12 28.62
C THR A 91 16.89 1.71 28.05
N TYR A 92 16.60 1.53 26.76
CA TYR A 92 16.61 0.21 26.14
C TYR A 92 18.05 -0.21 25.83
N PRO A 93 18.50 -1.43 26.21
CA PRO A 93 19.86 -1.91 25.94
C PRO A 93 20.10 -2.27 24.46
N ILE A 94 19.21 -1.84 23.54
CA ILE A 94 19.26 -2.15 22.11
C ILE A 94 19.40 -0.86 21.30
N SER A 95 20.32 -0.87 20.34
CA SER A 95 20.56 0.25 19.43
C SER A 95 19.28 0.68 18.68
N ARG A 96 18.99 1.99 18.68
CA ARG A 96 17.82 2.63 18.04
C ARG A 96 17.63 2.26 16.59
N LYS A 97 18.74 2.19 15.84
CA LYS A 97 18.78 1.75 14.45
C LYS A 97 18.08 0.41 14.25
N LYS A 98 18.32 -0.57 15.14
CA LYS A 98 17.71 -1.91 15.04
C LYS A 98 16.22 -1.88 15.31
N LEU A 99 15.78 -1.05 16.27
CA LEU A 99 14.37 -0.93 16.63
C LEU A 99 13.58 -0.21 15.53
N LEU A 100 14.10 0.90 15.01
CA LEU A 100 13.47 1.64 13.90
C LEU A 100 13.43 0.80 12.62
N THR A 101 14.51 0.05 12.31
CA THR A 101 14.53 -0.89 11.17
C THR A 101 13.46 -1.97 11.33
N ALA A 102 13.29 -2.55 12.52
CA ALA A 102 12.27 -3.58 12.75
C ALA A 102 10.85 -3.04 12.51
N LYS A 103 10.57 -1.79 12.92
CA LYS A 103 9.28 -1.14 12.69
C LYS A 103 8.99 -0.86 11.22
N LEU A 104 9.99 -0.39 10.49
CA LEU A 104 9.86 -0.17 9.04
C LEU A 104 9.70 -1.48 8.28
N MET A 105 10.39 -2.54 8.69
CA MET A 105 10.17 -3.88 8.14
C MET A 105 8.76 -4.40 8.41
N ILE A 106 8.20 -4.15 9.61
CA ILE A 106 6.81 -4.52 9.91
C ILE A 106 5.83 -3.75 9.03
N ALA A 107 5.99 -2.42 8.92
CA ALA A 107 5.09 -1.60 8.11
C ALA A 107 5.16 -1.97 6.62
N GLY A 108 6.37 -2.10 6.06
CA GLY A 108 6.59 -2.52 4.67
C GLY A 108 6.13 -3.95 4.39
N GLY A 109 6.41 -4.88 5.30
CA GLY A 109 5.99 -6.28 5.15
C GLY A 109 4.48 -6.46 5.24
N LEU A 110 3.83 -5.80 6.21
CA LEU A 110 2.37 -5.85 6.33
C LEU A 110 1.67 -5.21 5.15
N THR A 111 2.14 -4.06 4.67
CA THR A 111 1.57 -3.41 3.48
C THR A 111 1.71 -4.29 2.25
N PHE A 112 2.87 -4.88 2.02
CA PHE A 112 3.09 -5.81 0.91
C PHE A 112 2.15 -7.02 0.96
N ILE A 113 2.05 -7.70 2.09
CA ILE A 113 1.15 -8.86 2.27
C ILE A 113 -0.31 -8.44 2.09
N THR A 114 -0.69 -7.27 2.62
CA THR A 114 -2.06 -6.77 2.54
C THR A 114 -2.43 -6.41 1.10
N ILE A 115 -1.51 -5.80 0.34
CA ILE A 115 -1.71 -5.52 -1.08
C ILE A 115 -1.91 -6.83 -1.82
N LEU A 116 -1.03 -7.83 -1.67
CA LEU A 116 -1.19 -9.12 -2.35
C LEU A 116 -2.55 -9.78 -2.04
N LEU A 117 -2.91 -9.89 -0.76
CA LEU A 117 -4.16 -10.52 -0.33
C LEU A 117 -5.39 -9.78 -0.86
N SER A 118 -5.42 -8.45 -0.74
CA SER A 118 -6.57 -7.64 -1.16
C SER A 118 -6.79 -7.71 -2.66
N ASN A 119 -5.70 -7.76 -3.40
CA ASN A 119 -5.68 -7.75 -4.85
C ASN A 119 -6.14 -9.14 -5.36
N ILE A 120 -5.79 -10.24 -4.67
CA ILE A 120 -6.37 -11.58 -4.89
C ILE A 120 -7.86 -11.61 -4.53
N LEU A 121 -8.26 -11.05 -3.39
CA LEU A 121 -9.65 -11.04 -2.93
C LEU A 121 -10.57 -10.28 -3.89
N ILE A 122 -10.15 -9.10 -4.36
CA ILE A 122 -10.94 -8.29 -5.29
C ILE A 122 -10.97 -8.94 -6.67
N ALA A 123 -9.86 -9.51 -7.14
CA ALA A 123 -9.85 -10.29 -8.39
C ALA A 123 -10.80 -11.50 -8.33
N ALA A 124 -10.78 -12.26 -7.22
CA ALA A 124 -11.66 -13.41 -7.02
C ALA A 124 -13.13 -13.00 -6.94
N GLY A 125 -13.45 -11.91 -6.21
CA GLY A 125 -14.81 -11.39 -6.13
C GLY A 125 -15.31 -10.86 -7.47
N PHE A 126 -14.45 -10.19 -8.24
CA PHE A 126 -14.78 -9.72 -9.57
C PHE A 126 -15.01 -10.88 -10.55
N PHE A 127 -14.24 -11.98 -10.43
CA PHE A 127 -14.48 -13.21 -11.19
C PHE A 127 -15.83 -13.86 -10.84
N TRP A 128 -16.17 -13.93 -9.55
CA TRP A 128 -17.46 -14.45 -9.09
C TRP A 128 -18.63 -13.64 -9.64
N LEU A 129 -18.52 -12.30 -9.63
CA LEU A 129 -19.49 -11.38 -10.22
C LEU A 129 -19.59 -11.55 -11.75
N ASN A 130 -18.47 -11.74 -12.43
CA ASN A 130 -18.44 -11.99 -13.87
C ASN A 130 -19.15 -13.30 -14.25
N SER A 131 -19.03 -14.35 -13.43
CA SER A 131 -19.74 -15.63 -13.64
C SER A 131 -21.26 -15.52 -13.52
N ILE A 132 -21.78 -14.54 -12.77
CA ILE A 132 -23.22 -14.35 -12.56
C ILE A 132 -23.82 -13.41 -13.62
N TYR A 133 -23.08 -12.39 -14.03
CA TYR A 133 -23.61 -11.30 -14.86
C TYR A 133 -23.03 -11.21 -16.28
N HIS A 134 -22.06 -12.06 -16.64
CA HIS A 134 -21.39 -12.08 -17.94
C HIS A 134 -20.95 -10.67 -18.42
N PHE A 135 -20.22 -9.95 -17.58
CA PHE A 135 -19.74 -8.59 -17.89
C PHE A 135 -18.54 -8.57 -18.86
N ILE A 136 -17.80 -9.68 -19.01
CA ILE A 136 -16.59 -9.77 -19.84
C ILE A 136 -16.63 -11.03 -20.72
N PRO A 137 -16.41 -10.91 -22.04
CA PRO A 137 -16.07 -12.04 -22.90
C PRO A 137 -14.57 -12.35 -22.76
N GLY A 138 -14.21 -13.48 -22.15
CA GLY A 138 -12.82 -13.91 -22.06
C GLY A 138 -12.63 -15.13 -21.16
N GLU A 139 -12.03 -16.19 -21.69
CA GLU A 139 -11.64 -17.37 -20.92
C GLU A 139 -10.30 -17.12 -20.20
N LEU A 140 -10.23 -17.48 -18.92
CA LEU A 140 -8.99 -17.46 -18.15
C LEU A 140 -8.09 -18.63 -18.59
N THR A 141 -7.23 -18.39 -19.57
CA THR A 141 -6.13 -19.31 -19.86
C THR A 141 -5.10 -19.24 -18.73
N SER A 142 -4.64 -20.40 -18.25
CA SER A 142 -3.67 -20.55 -17.15
C SER A 142 -2.36 -19.78 -17.35
N GLU A 143 -1.97 -19.52 -18.60
CA GLU A 143 -0.80 -18.71 -18.95
C GLU A 143 -0.97 -17.23 -18.60
N ILE A 144 -2.16 -16.65 -18.81
CA ILE A 144 -2.47 -15.25 -18.51
C ILE A 144 -2.41 -15.00 -16.99
N ILE A 145 -2.85 -15.98 -16.19
CA ILE A 145 -2.80 -15.91 -14.72
C ILE A 145 -1.34 -15.82 -14.23
N SER A 146 -0.44 -16.61 -14.82
CA SER A 146 0.97 -16.66 -14.40
C SER A 146 1.71 -15.35 -14.71
N GLN A 147 1.50 -14.76 -15.89
CA GLN A 147 2.12 -13.50 -16.27
C GLN A 147 1.54 -12.32 -15.47
N GLN A 148 0.24 -12.36 -15.19
CA GLN A 148 -0.42 -11.34 -14.38
C GLN A 148 0.01 -11.39 -12.91
N ALA A 149 0.25 -12.59 -12.36
CA ALA A 149 0.76 -12.76 -11.00
C ALA A 149 2.14 -12.10 -10.82
N ILE A 150 3.04 -12.23 -11.81
CA ILE A 150 4.37 -11.60 -11.77
C ILE A 150 4.24 -10.07 -11.82
N LYS A 151 3.43 -9.53 -12.74
CA LYS A 151 3.16 -8.08 -12.81
C LYS A 151 2.61 -7.56 -11.49
N MET A 152 1.63 -8.27 -10.92
CA MET A 152 0.99 -7.93 -9.66
C MET A 152 1.97 -7.92 -8.48
N ALA A 153 2.90 -8.87 -8.43
CA ALA A 153 3.96 -8.92 -7.42
C ALA A 153 4.92 -7.73 -7.53
N VAL A 154 5.35 -7.38 -8.74
CA VAL A 154 6.23 -6.21 -8.98
C VAL A 154 5.53 -4.91 -8.61
N PHE A 155 4.26 -4.74 -8.99
CA PHE A 155 3.47 -3.58 -8.60
C PHE A 155 3.19 -3.52 -7.09
N ALA A 156 2.97 -4.66 -6.44
CA ALA A 156 2.81 -4.72 -4.99
C ALA A 156 4.10 -4.32 -4.27
N PHE A 157 5.25 -4.74 -4.78
CA PHE A 157 6.55 -4.34 -4.24
C PHE A 157 6.79 -2.85 -4.42
N GLY A 158 6.53 -2.31 -5.62
CA GLY A 158 6.58 -0.88 -5.89
C GLY A 158 5.68 -0.08 -4.95
N ALA A 159 4.42 -0.48 -4.82
CA ALA A 159 3.45 0.17 -3.94
C ALA A 159 3.87 0.11 -2.46
N ALA A 160 4.34 -1.04 -1.97
CA ALA A 160 4.87 -1.17 -0.61
C ALA A 160 6.06 -0.22 -0.37
N GLY A 161 6.98 -0.12 -1.32
CA GLY A 161 8.08 0.85 -1.25
C GLY A 161 7.61 2.30 -1.29
N THR A 162 6.65 2.63 -2.15
CA THR A 162 6.08 4.00 -2.21
C THR A 162 5.37 4.38 -0.91
N SER A 163 4.78 3.42 -0.20
CA SER A 163 4.15 3.65 1.10
C SER A 163 5.14 4.06 2.20
N LEU A 164 6.45 3.83 1.98
CA LEU A 164 7.52 4.27 2.87
C LEU A 164 7.92 5.73 2.65
N VAL A 165 7.69 6.31 1.46
CA VAL A 165 8.09 7.70 1.12
C VAL A 165 7.57 8.75 2.14
N PRO A 166 6.32 8.68 2.63
CA PRO A 166 5.78 9.62 3.62
C PRO A 166 6.59 9.74 4.92
N ILE A 167 7.46 8.76 5.23
CA ILE A 167 8.33 8.81 6.41
C ILE A 167 9.18 10.08 6.44
N PHE A 168 9.63 10.56 5.28
CA PHE A 168 10.47 11.74 5.16
C PHE A 168 9.76 12.99 5.71
N PHE A 169 8.51 13.18 5.30
CA PHE A 169 7.69 14.32 5.74
C PHE A 169 7.25 14.17 7.19
N GLY A 170 6.91 12.95 7.61
CA GLY A 170 6.50 12.66 8.98
C GLY A 170 7.59 12.89 10.02
N MET A 171 8.83 12.47 9.71
CA MET A 171 9.98 12.62 10.59
C MET A 171 10.48 14.06 10.69
N ARG A 172 10.35 14.86 9.61
CA ARG A 172 10.78 16.28 9.63
C ARG A 172 9.91 17.17 10.52
N LYS A 173 8.61 16.88 10.63
CA LYS A 173 7.66 17.66 11.42
C LYS A 173 7.13 16.94 12.68
N HIS A 174 7.63 15.73 12.95
CA HIS A 174 7.11 14.82 13.98
C HIS A 174 5.56 14.76 14.01
N SER A 175 4.95 14.69 12.82
CA SER A 175 3.51 14.92 12.64
C SER A 175 2.83 13.77 11.92
N VAL A 176 1.89 13.12 12.62
CA VAL A 176 1.03 12.07 12.07
C VAL A 176 0.18 12.60 10.90
N PRO A 177 -0.53 13.76 11.02
CA PRO A 177 -1.27 14.32 9.88
C PRO A 177 -0.42 14.60 8.66
N ALA A 178 0.80 15.13 8.82
CA ALA A 178 1.68 15.45 7.69
C ALA A 178 2.07 14.18 6.90
N THR A 179 2.20 13.05 7.58
CA THR A 179 2.53 11.75 6.97
C THR A 179 1.37 11.22 6.14
N ILE A 180 0.14 11.36 6.64
CA ILE A 180 -1.05 10.91 5.93
C ILE A 180 -1.29 11.81 4.71
N ILE A 181 -1.24 13.13 4.87
CA ILE A 181 -1.48 14.08 3.76
C ILE A 181 -0.45 13.89 2.64
N SER A 182 0.84 13.74 2.98
CA SER A 182 1.87 13.48 1.97
C SER A 182 1.65 12.17 1.22
N SER A 183 1.16 11.12 1.88
CA SER A 183 0.80 9.87 1.20
C SER A 183 -0.34 10.05 0.19
N VAL A 184 -1.35 10.86 0.52
CA VAL A 184 -2.47 11.14 -0.39
C VAL A 184 -2.00 11.90 -1.62
N VAL A 185 -1.13 12.90 -1.44
CA VAL A 185 -0.52 13.65 -2.57
C VAL A 185 0.28 12.72 -3.49
N ILE A 186 1.07 11.82 -2.91
CA ILE A 186 1.83 10.82 -3.69
C ILE A 186 0.89 9.90 -4.47
N VAL A 187 -0.19 9.43 -3.83
CA VAL A 187 -1.18 8.56 -4.49
C VAL A 187 -1.89 9.29 -5.64
N MET A 188 -2.24 10.57 -5.46
CA MET A 188 -2.85 11.38 -6.53
C MET A 188 -1.93 11.50 -7.76
N LEU A 189 -0.62 11.65 -7.54
CA LEU A 189 0.35 11.73 -8.64
C LEU A 189 0.52 10.39 -9.36
N ILE A 190 0.54 9.27 -8.64
CA ILE A 190 0.75 7.92 -9.23
C ILE A 190 -0.52 7.40 -9.91
N SER A 191 -1.69 7.74 -9.39
CA SER A 191 -2.97 7.14 -9.81
C SER A 191 -3.66 7.93 -10.93
N SER A 192 -2.96 8.88 -11.56
CA SER A 192 -3.49 9.65 -12.67
C SER A 192 -3.49 8.80 -13.95
N THR A 193 -4.68 8.55 -14.49
CA THR A 193 -4.90 7.82 -15.74
C THR A 193 -5.51 8.79 -16.75
N SER A 194 -4.84 9.00 -17.90
CA SER A 194 -5.32 9.84 -19.00
C SER A 194 -5.63 8.99 -20.24
N PRO A 195 -6.62 9.33 -21.07
CA PRO A 195 -6.90 8.59 -22.30
C PRO A 195 -5.69 8.68 -23.25
N GLY A 196 -4.93 7.58 -23.36
CA GLY A 196 -3.72 7.48 -24.19
C GLY A 196 -2.41 7.21 -23.41
N PHE A 197 -2.32 7.58 -22.13
CA PHE A 197 -1.18 7.25 -21.27
C PHE A 197 -1.63 7.03 -19.81
N SER A 198 -1.47 5.80 -19.33
CA SER A 198 -1.75 5.43 -17.94
C SER A 198 -0.46 5.36 -17.14
N ILE A 199 -0.23 6.32 -16.25
CA ILE A 199 0.93 6.34 -15.34
C ILE A 199 0.93 5.09 -14.45
N SER A 200 -0.26 4.54 -14.14
CA SER A 200 -0.40 3.32 -13.33
C SER A 200 -0.02 2.01 -14.05
N SER A 201 0.10 2.04 -15.39
CA SER A 201 0.57 0.90 -16.20
C SER A 201 2.09 0.85 -16.29
N VAL A 202 2.77 1.98 -16.07
CA VAL A 202 4.23 2.10 -16.15
C VAL A 202 4.87 1.59 -14.87
N VAL A 203 5.39 0.37 -14.92
CA VAL A 203 6.08 -0.30 -13.79
C VAL A 203 7.23 0.55 -13.21
N TYR A 204 7.92 1.33 -14.04
CA TYR A 204 9.09 2.12 -13.63
C TYR A 204 8.77 3.22 -12.61
N ILE A 205 7.55 3.76 -12.61
CA ILE A 205 7.18 4.89 -11.74
C ILE A 205 7.03 4.43 -10.27
N PRO A 206 6.20 3.42 -9.95
CA PRO A 206 6.17 2.85 -8.60
C PRO A 206 7.53 2.31 -8.14
N LEU A 207 8.34 1.76 -9.04
CA LEU A 207 9.66 1.21 -8.70
C LEU A 207 10.66 2.31 -8.33
N SER A 208 10.68 3.42 -9.07
CA SER A 208 11.53 4.57 -8.76
C SER A 208 11.14 5.21 -7.43
N LEU A 209 9.83 5.39 -7.17
CA LEU A 209 9.36 5.89 -5.87
C LEU A 209 9.63 4.91 -4.73
N ALA A 210 9.58 3.60 -4.98
CA ALA A 210 10.00 2.60 -4.00
C ALA A 210 11.48 2.74 -3.65
N ALA A 211 12.35 2.99 -4.63
CA ALA A 211 13.76 3.28 -4.39
C ALA A 211 13.93 4.53 -3.51
N PHE A 212 13.20 5.62 -3.81
CA PHE A 212 13.19 6.81 -2.96
C PHE A 212 12.67 6.52 -1.54
N GLY A 213 11.62 5.70 -1.41
CA GLY A 213 11.08 5.28 -0.12
C GLY A 213 12.08 4.50 0.74
N LEU A 214 12.88 3.63 0.11
CA LEU A 214 13.98 2.91 0.77
C LEU A 214 15.12 3.87 1.17
N VAL A 215 15.49 4.81 0.31
CA VAL A 215 16.50 5.84 0.63
C VAL A 215 16.06 6.69 1.82
N PHE A 216 14.81 7.16 1.83
CA PHE A 216 14.29 7.95 2.95
C PHE A 216 14.18 7.13 4.25
N SER A 217 13.81 5.86 4.15
CA SER A 217 13.82 4.94 5.28
C SER A 217 15.24 4.76 5.85
N TYR A 218 16.23 4.58 4.97
CA TYR A 218 17.64 4.49 5.37
C TYR A 218 18.15 5.79 6.01
N MET A 219 17.81 6.95 5.44
CA MET A 219 18.15 8.25 6.03
C MET A 219 17.51 8.43 7.42
N ALA A 220 16.26 8.02 7.59
CA ALA A 220 15.58 8.07 8.89
C ALA A 220 16.30 7.18 9.93
N ILE A 221 16.76 5.98 9.53
CA ILE A 221 17.57 5.10 10.40
C ILE A 221 18.92 5.75 10.74
N ARG A 222 19.61 6.35 9.76
CA ARG A 222 20.92 6.96 9.98
C ARG A 222 20.86 8.18 10.91
N ASN A 223 19.82 8.99 10.77
CA ASN A 223 19.64 10.22 11.55
C ASN A 223 19.02 9.97 12.94
N ALA A 224 18.45 8.79 13.20
CA ALA A 224 17.87 8.44 14.50
C ALA A 224 18.87 8.48 15.68
N ASP A 225 20.18 8.37 15.40
CA ASP A 225 21.24 8.51 16.41
C ASP A 225 21.81 9.94 16.49
N LYS A 226 21.58 10.78 15.48
CA LYS A 226 22.15 12.14 15.39
C LYS A 226 21.22 13.25 15.88
N GLN A 227 19.92 12.98 15.99
CA GLN A 227 18.91 13.99 16.34
C GLN A 227 18.89 14.38 17.82
N ASP A 228 19.65 13.70 18.68
CA ASP A 228 19.74 13.99 20.13
C ASP A 228 21.20 14.24 20.61
N ALA A 229 22.07 14.74 19.72
CA ALA A 229 23.41 15.24 20.10
C ALA A 229 23.41 16.78 20.19
#